data_AF-A0A2S5LHH7-F1
#
_entry.id   AF-A0A2S5LHH7-F1
#
_cell.length_a   1.000
_cell.length_b   1.000
_cell.length_c   1.000
_cell.angle_alpha   90.00
_cell.angle_beta   90.00
_cell.angle_gamma   90.00
#
_symmetry.space_group_name_H-M   'P 1'
#
loop_
_entity.id
_entity.type
_entity.pdbx_description
1 polymer ?
#
loop_
_entity_poly.entity_id
_entity_poly.type
_entity_poly.pdbx_seq_one_letter_code
_entity_poly.pdbx_strand_id
1 'polypeptide(L)'
;RSRIDFVAELALNWARLRRKPNKEKSLALILSDYPARRGRGGYAIGLDAEASVHEIVSALIDAGYDIGSDADNALPSPARGRGWPCEARSGEGPHPSSLRDDTFSRQREKVRAPSLLRCLEDQKFVVSFPLADYWALLSTLPPDFVASVNDAWGAPQDEPAIVDGAFRFSCLESGKLIVALQPDRGARTDRYETYHDVQRPPRHAYVAFYLWLRHIRKIDALIHLGAHGTLEWLPGKSVMLSETCAPEAVLGPTPLIYPFIVNDPGEAAQAKRRTCAVTIGHLTPPLVDAELFDAAAKVETLLDEYATANALDARRARLVAGAIIDEAERSGLAAECGVSREMDIAETLTRLDAWMCDLKDMRIGDGLHVFGRAEENSDADPARGACARAERNALIAALAGHFVEPGPAGAPSRGRADVLPTGRNLYCIDPRH
;
A
#
# COMPACT_ATOMS: atom_id res chain seq x y z
N ARG A 1 -30.78 1.78 14.39
CA ARG A 1 -31.09 2.56 13.17
C ARG A 1 -31.67 1.62 12.12
N SER A 2 -32.70 2.02 11.40
CA SER A 2 -33.22 1.16 10.33
C SER A 2 -32.26 1.13 9.13
N ARG A 3 -32.34 0.09 8.30
CA ARG A 3 -31.61 0.02 7.02
C ARG A 3 -31.95 1.17 6.08
N ILE A 4 -33.20 1.65 6.14
CA ILE A 4 -33.67 2.78 5.34
C ILE A 4 -32.93 4.05 5.76
N ASP A 5 -32.77 4.28 7.07
CA ASP A 5 -32.05 5.45 7.59
C ASP A 5 -30.60 5.45 7.15
N PHE A 6 -29.91 4.30 7.21
CA PHE A 6 -28.51 4.20 6.79
C PHE A 6 -28.34 4.59 5.31
N VAL A 7 -29.17 4.02 4.42
CA VAL A 7 -29.09 4.29 2.98
C VAL A 7 -29.45 5.75 2.69
N ALA A 8 -30.49 6.29 3.33
CA ALA A 8 -30.90 7.68 3.16
C ALA A 8 -29.81 8.66 3.63
N GLU A 9 -29.17 8.38 4.77
CA GLU A 9 -28.10 9.23 5.32
C GLU A 9 -26.83 9.15 4.46
N LEU A 10 -26.47 7.95 3.97
CA LEU A 10 -25.32 7.78 3.08
C LEU A 10 -25.54 8.55 1.77
N ALA A 11 -26.73 8.43 1.16
CA ALA A 11 -27.09 9.18 -0.05
C ALA A 11 -27.07 10.70 0.21
N LEU A 12 -27.58 11.15 1.36
CA LEU A 12 -27.53 12.55 1.75
C LEU A 12 -26.10 13.05 1.94
N ASN A 13 -25.21 12.23 2.51
CA ASN A 13 -23.80 12.60 2.69
C ASN A 13 -23.06 12.74 1.35
N TRP A 14 -23.32 11.86 0.37
CA TRP A 14 -22.85 12.05 -1.01
C TRP A 14 -23.41 13.34 -1.66
N ALA A 15 -24.71 13.63 -1.46
CA ALA A 15 -25.31 14.86 -1.95
C ALA A 15 -24.75 16.13 -1.26
N ARG A 16 -24.38 16.03 0.03
CA ARG A 16 -23.71 17.09 0.77
C ARG A 16 -22.32 17.35 0.22
N LEU A 17 -21.54 16.33 -0.14
CA LEU A 17 -20.25 16.50 -0.81
C LEU A 17 -20.37 17.31 -2.10
N ARG A 18 -21.43 17.07 -2.88
CA ARG A 18 -21.71 17.85 -4.09
C ARG A 18 -21.98 19.32 -3.81
N ARG A 19 -22.72 19.63 -2.73
CA ARG A 19 -23.19 20.98 -2.41
C ARG A 19 -22.20 21.83 -1.62
N LYS A 20 -21.40 21.20 -0.78
CA LYS A 20 -20.45 21.89 0.11
C LYS A 20 -19.26 22.42 -0.70
N PRO A 21 -18.88 23.70 -0.58
CA PRO A 21 -17.67 24.23 -1.21
C PRO A 21 -16.42 23.43 -0.81
N ASN A 22 -15.47 23.19 -1.74
CA ASN A 22 -14.28 22.37 -1.47
C ASN A 22 -13.47 22.90 -0.28
N LYS A 23 -13.32 24.22 -0.17
CA LYS A 23 -12.65 24.89 0.96
C LYS A 23 -13.29 24.60 2.32
N GLU A 24 -14.57 24.24 2.36
CA GLU A 24 -15.27 23.94 3.61
C GLU A 24 -15.27 22.46 3.98
N LYS A 25 -14.91 21.58 3.04
CA LYS A 25 -14.92 20.12 3.22
C LYS A 25 -13.83 19.68 4.20
N SER A 26 -14.24 18.83 5.14
CA SER A 26 -13.43 18.19 6.17
C SER A 26 -13.11 16.77 5.72
N LEU A 27 -11.84 16.41 5.61
CA LEU A 27 -11.40 15.13 5.07
C LEU A 27 -10.52 14.38 6.07
N ALA A 28 -10.56 13.05 6.01
CA ALA A 28 -9.56 12.20 6.65
C ALA A 28 -8.90 11.30 5.60
N LEU A 29 -7.57 11.32 5.53
CA LEU A 29 -6.75 10.39 4.76
C LEU A 29 -6.11 9.40 5.73
N ILE A 30 -6.58 8.15 5.65
CA ILE A 30 -6.16 7.07 6.53
C ILE A 30 -5.23 6.15 5.77
N LEU A 31 -4.02 6.00 6.31
CA LEU A 31 -3.00 5.09 5.79
C LEU A 31 -3.17 3.72 6.42
N SER A 32 -3.25 2.67 5.59
CA SER A 32 -3.30 1.29 6.09
C SER A 32 -1.98 0.96 6.81
N ASP A 33 -2.08 0.32 7.98
CA ASP A 33 -0.93 -0.21 8.70
C ASP A 33 -0.97 -1.74 8.62
N TYR A 34 -0.44 -2.28 7.52
CA TYR A 34 -0.34 -3.73 7.31
C TYR A 34 0.61 -4.34 8.36
N PRO A 35 0.39 -5.58 8.82
CA PRO A 35 1.25 -6.23 9.81
C PRO A 35 2.64 -6.47 9.22
N ALA A 36 3.53 -5.51 9.39
CA ALA A 36 4.95 -5.69 9.19
C ALA A 36 5.74 -4.90 10.23
N ARG A 37 6.98 -5.35 10.46
CA ARG A 37 7.97 -4.82 11.40
C ARG A 37 8.01 -3.28 11.43
N ARG A 38 8.34 -2.68 12.61
CA ARG A 38 8.59 -1.23 12.78
C ARG A 38 9.31 -0.62 11.56
N GLY A 39 8.81 0.50 11.04
CA GLY A 39 9.36 1.19 9.86
C GLY A 39 8.68 0.83 8.53
N ARG A 40 7.44 0.32 8.55
CA ARG A 40 6.64 -0.04 7.36
C ARG A 40 5.18 0.44 7.44
N GLY A 41 4.87 1.44 8.27
CA GLY A 41 3.54 2.08 8.26
C GLY A 41 3.17 2.59 6.86
N GLY A 42 1.88 2.52 6.49
CA GLY A 42 1.45 2.90 5.14
C GLY A 42 1.76 1.87 4.06
N TYR A 43 2.01 0.60 4.40
CA TYR A 43 2.29 -0.43 3.41
C TYR A 43 1.17 -0.54 2.37
N ALA A 44 1.56 -0.36 1.12
CA ALA A 44 0.69 -0.49 -0.03
C ALA A 44 1.38 -1.37 -1.06
N ILE A 45 0.69 -2.43 -1.50
CA ILE A 45 1.25 -3.37 -2.48
C ILE A 45 1.52 -2.58 -3.76
N GLY A 46 2.80 -2.44 -4.09
CA GLY A 46 3.22 -1.75 -5.29
C GLY A 46 2.93 -0.24 -5.36
N LEU A 47 2.67 0.42 -4.22
CA LEU A 47 2.41 1.85 -4.17
C LEU A 47 3.30 2.53 -3.12
N ASP A 48 3.90 3.66 -3.47
CA ASP A 48 4.59 4.54 -2.54
C ASP A 48 3.54 5.40 -1.83
N ALA A 49 3.08 4.94 -0.67
CA ALA A 49 2.00 5.60 0.05
C ALA A 49 2.38 7.03 0.48
N GLU A 50 3.61 7.27 0.90
CA GLU A 50 4.03 8.61 1.34
C GLU A 50 4.08 9.58 0.16
N ALA A 51 4.74 9.20 -0.94
CA ALA A 51 4.75 10.02 -2.16
C ALA A 51 3.32 10.23 -2.70
N SER A 52 2.45 9.22 -2.61
CA SER A 52 1.06 9.31 -3.04
C SER A 52 0.24 10.26 -2.16
N VAL A 53 0.48 10.33 -0.85
CA VAL A 53 -0.13 11.36 0.01
C VAL A 53 0.24 12.76 -0.48
N HIS A 54 1.49 12.99 -0.87
CA HIS A 54 1.91 14.29 -1.40
C HIS A 54 1.21 14.65 -2.71
N GLU A 55 1.07 13.70 -3.63
CA GLU A 55 0.33 13.93 -4.88
C GLU A 55 -1.16 14.17 -4.64
N ILE A 56 -1.77 13.41 -3.73
CA ILE A 56 -3.16 13.60 -3.32
C ILE A 56 -3.35 14.99 -2.73
N VAL A 57 -2.47 15.42 -1.83
CA VAL A 57 -2.55 16.75 -1.21
C VAL A 57 -2.35 17.85 -2.24
N SER A 58 -1.39 17.72 -3.15
CA SER A 58 -1.21 18.63 -4.27
C SER A 58 -2.50 18.75 -5.10
N ALA A 59 -3.13 17.62 -5.44
CA ALA A 59 -4.40 17.61 -6.15
C ALA A 59 -5.55 18.27 -5.36
N LEU A 60 -5.59 18.09 -4.04
CA LEU A 60 -6.57 18.73 -3.17
C LEU A 60 -6.38 20.26 -3.13
N ILE A 61 -5.14 20.73 -3.02
CA ILE A 61 -4.82 22.17 -3.05
C ILE A 61 -5.26 22.78 -4.39
N ASP A 62 -4.89 22.15 -5.50
CA ASP A 62 -5.26 22.62 -6.85
C ASP A 62 -6.78 22.62 -7.07
N ALA A 63 -7.50 21.71 -6.42
CA ALA A 63 -8.97 21.64 -6.44
C ALA A 63 -9.64 22.59 -5.42
N GLY A 64 -8.87 23.39 -4.67
CA GLY A 64 -9.38 24.41 -3.75
C GLY A 64 -9.86 23.89 -2.40
N TYR A 65 -9.37 22.74 -1.94
CA TYR A 65 -9.58 22.26 -0.58
C TYR A 65 -8.68 23.02 0.41
N ASP A 66 -9.16 23.17 1.64
CA ASP A 66 -8.39 23.82 2.71
C ASP A 66 -7.44 22.81 3.38
N ILE A 67 -6.16 22.85 3.00
CA ILE A 67 -5.10 22.00 3.57
C ILE A 67 -4.18 22.79 4.51
N GLY A 68 -4.54 24.03 4.87
CA GLY A 68 -3.71 24.89 5.73
C GLY A 68 -2.45 25.40 5.02
N SER A 69 -2.02 26.61 5.39
CA SER A 69 -0.84 27.29 4.83
C SER A 69 0.32 27.42 5.82
N ASP A 70 0.11 26.98 7.06
CA ASP A 70 1.02 27.28 8.17
C ASP A 70 2.20 26.31 8.21
N ALA A 71 3.40 26.87 8.38
CA ALA A 71 4.67 26.13 8.39
C ALA A 71 4.72 25.02 9.46
N ASP A 72 3.96 25.17 10.56
CA ASP A 72 3.90 24.22 11.67
C ASP A 72 3.03 22.99 11.38
N ASN A 73 2.09 23.09 10.42
CA ASN A 73 1.16 22.03 10.01
C ASN A 73 1.38 21.57 8.55
N ALA A 74 2.48 22.03 7.93
CA ALA A 74 2.87 21.59 6.61
C ALA A 74 3.26 20.10 6.63
N LEU A 75 2.79 19.34 5.64
CA LEU A 75 3.21 17.95 5.48
C LEU A 75 4.73 17.88 5.40
N PRO A 76 5.39 17.04 6.23
CA PRO A 76 6.82 16.81 6.14
C PRO A 76 7.16 16.38 4.71
N SER A 77 8.26 16.90 4.14
CA SER A 77 8.65 16.52 2.78
C SER A 77 8.79 15.00 2.66
N PRO A 78 8.43 14.40 1.50
CA PRO A 78 8.55 12.97 1.34
C PRO A 78 9.99 12.57 1.59
N ALA A 79 10.21 11.47 2.30
CA ALA A 79 11.50 10.79 2.17
C ALA A 79 11.71 10.56 0.68
N ARG A 80 12.70 11.25 0.07
CA ARG A 80 13.22 10.80 -1.22
C ARG A 80 13.80 9.42 -0.96
N GLY A 81 12.96 8.40 -1.19
CA GLY A 81 13.40 7.03 -1.32
C GLY A 81 14.53 7.06 -2.32
N ARG A 82 15.65 6.45 -1.97
CA ARG A 82 16.56 6.04 -3.02
C ARG A 82 15.70 5.15 -3.91
N GLY A 83 15.40 5.60 -5.13
CA GLY A 83 15.29 4.63 -6.22
C GLY A 83 16.51 3.72 -6.07
N TRP A 84 16.30 2.41 -6.19
CA TRP A 84 17.43 1.49 -6.22
C TRP A 84 18.49 2.09 -7.15
N PRO A 85 19.74 2.33 -6.68
CA PRO A 85 20.71 3.06 -7.48
C PRO A 85 21.13 2.15 -8.64
N CYS A 86 20.40 2.19 -9.75
CA CYS A 86 20.93 1.82 -11.05
C CYS A 86 21.79 3.00 -11.54
N GLU A 87 22.90 3.25 -10.84
CA GLU A 87 24.00 3.96 -11.46
C GLU A 87 24.64 2.98 -12.44
N ALA A 88 24.29 3.13 -13.72
CA ALA A 88 25.09 2.59 -14.82
C ALA A 88 26.51 3.15 -14.71
N ARG A 89 27.40 2.43 -14.04
CA ARG A 89 28.85 2.66 -14.14
C ARG A 89 29.33 2.02 -15.42
N SER A 90 29.29 2.81 -16.49
CA SER A 90 30.13 2.59 -17.65
C SER A 90 31.60 2.60 -17.23
N GLY A 91 32.29 1.47 -17.48
CA GLY A 91 33.71 1.48 -17.82
C GLY A 91 34.73 1.20 -16.71
N GLU A 92 35.44 0.09 -16.92
CA GLU A 92 36.87 -0.14 -16.63
C GLU A 92 37.28 -0.47 -15.18
N GLY A 93 37.61 -1.75 -14.96
CA GLY A 93 38.56 -2.15 -13.90
C GLY A 93 39.98 -1.65 -14.21
N PRO A 94 40.94 -1.73 -13.25
CA PRO A 94 41.27 -2.99 -12.57
C PRO A 94 41.57 -2.86 -11.06
N HIS A 95 41.43 -3.97 -10.32
CA HIS A 95 42.09 -4.19 -9.01
C HIS A 95 43.61 -4.39 -9.20
N PRO A 96 44.53 -4.18 -8.22
CA PRO A 96 44.38 -4.63 -6.82
C PRO A 96 45.13 -3.85 -5.68
N SER A 97 44.87 -4.33 -4.46
CA SER A 97 45.73 -4.37 -3.25
C SER A 97 45.90 -3.15 -2.31
N SER A 98 45.41 -3.37 -1.08
CA SER A 98 46.03 -3.08 0.23
C SER A 98 46.23 -1.65 0.75
N LEU A 99 45.66 -1.46 1.97
CA LEU A 99 46.12 -0.65 3.10
C LEU A 99 45.82 0.87 3.13
N ARG A 100 44.83 1.16 3.99
CA ARG A 100 44.80 2.21 5.04
C ARG A 100 44.65 3.69 4.67
N ASP A 101 43.95 4.31 5.63
CA ASP A 101 43.85 5.72 5.99
C ASP A 101 42.93 6.64 5.19
N ASP A 102 41.87 7.03 5.90
CA ASP A 102 41.47 8.41 6.15
C ASP A 102 41.40 9.33 4.94
N THR A 103 40.18 9.53 4.45
CA THR A 103 39.52 10.85 4.33
C THR A 103 38.28 10.74 3.43
N PHE A 104 37.23 10.08 3.90
CA PHE A 104 35.90 10.39 3.37
C PHE A 104 35.51 11.78 3.85
N SER A 105 35.64 12.75 2.96
CA SER A 105 35.35 14.14 3.22
C SER A 105 33.94 14.27 3.79
N ARG A 106 33.85 14.91 4.97
CA ARG A 106 32.61 15.36 5.60
C ARG A 106 31.94 16.44 4.75
N GLN A 107 31.35 16.06 3.62
CA GLN A 107 30.42 16.94 2.90
C GLN A 107 29.03 16.81 3.54
N ARG A 108 28.81 17.66 4.55
CA ARG A 108 27.52 18.15 5.05
C ARG A 108 26.32 17.21 4.83
N GLU A 109 26.08 16.32 5.81
CA GLU A 109 24.74 15.82 6.08
C GLU A 109 23.82 17.02 6.34
N LYS A 110 23.06 17.45 5.33
CA LYS A 110 21.84 18.23 5.57
C LYS A 110 20.95 17.32 6.41
N VAL A 111 20.70 17.71 7.66
CA VAL A 111 19.68 17.12 8.53
C VAL A 111 18.37 17.07 7.73
N ARG A 112 18.03 15.89 7.19
CA ARG A 112 16.80 15.69 6.43
C ARG A 112 15.64 15.78 7.43
N ALA A 113 14.62 16.57 7.08
CA ALA A 113 13.36 16.53 7.82
C ALA A 113 12.84 15.08 7.86
N PRO A 114 12.31 14.63 9.00
CA PRO A 114 11.76 13.27 9.14
C PRO A 114 10.56 13.09 8.21
N SER A 115 10.44 11.90 7.59
CA SER A 115 9.31 11.55 6.73
C SER A 115 7.96 11.61 7.45
N LEU A 116 6.87 11.79 6.69
CA LEU A 116 5.51 11.81 7.23
C LEU A 116 5.20 10.53 8.02
N LEU A 117 5.48 9.37 7.41
CA LEU A 117 5.24 8.07 8.05
C LEU A 117 5.99 7.94 9.37
N ARG A 118 7.27 8.37 9.39
CA ARG A 118 8.07 8.35 10.62
C ARG A 118 7.51 9.30 11.68
N CYS A 119 7.00 10.46 11.30
CA CYS A 119 6.37 11.38 12.25
C CYS A 119 5.09 10.78 12.86
N LEU A 120 4.31 10.05 12.07
CA LEU A 120 3.13 9.34 12.55
C LEU A 120 3.50 8.11 13.40
N GLU A 121 4.51 7.33 13.03
CA GLU A 121 5.00 6.20 13.81
C GLU A 121 5.61 6.64 15.16
N ASP A 122 6.37 7.74 15.15
CA ASP A 122 6.99 8.34 16.34
C ASP A 122 5.98 9.14 17.19
N GLN A 123 4.71 9.18 16.79
CA GLN A 123 3.63 9.91 17.49
C GLN A 123 3.97 11.38 17.75
N LYS A 124 4.57 12.07 16.77
CA LYS A 124 4.96 13.48 16.93
C LYS A 124 3.77 14.42 17.01
N PHE A 125 2.68 14.06 16.34
CA PHE A 125 1.43 14.80 16.33
C PHE A 125 0.36 13.93 16.97
N VAL A 126 -0.17 14.35 18.10
CA VAL A 126 -1.12 13.56 18.89
C VAL A 126 -2.36 14.37 19.17
N VAL A 127 -3.51 13.79 18.85
CA VAL A 127 -4.82 14.28 19.27
C VAL A 127 -5.34 13.43 20.41
N SER A 128 -5.83 14.10 21.46
CA SER A 128 -6.46 13.47 22.61
C SER A 128 -7.97 13.44 22.44
N PHE A 129 -8.56 12.26 22.65
CA PHE A 129 -10.01 12.05 22.65
C PHE A 129 -10.46 11.54 24.03
N PRO A 130 -11.15 12.38 24.84
CA PRO A 130 -11.49 12.04 26.22
C PRO A 130 -12.32 10.76 26.34
N LEU A 131 -12.03 9.95 27.36
CA LEU A 131 -12.78 8.72 27.66
C LEU A 131 -14.27 9.00 27.91
N ALA A 132 -14.61 10.14 28.52
CA ALA A 132 -16.00 10.55 28.76
C ALA A 132 -16.77 10.75 27.45
N ASP A 133 -16.16 11.41 26.45
CA ASP A 133 -16.76 11.62 25.14
C ASP A 133 -16.88 10.29 24.38
N TYR A 134 -15.88 9.42 24.51
CA TYR A 134 -15.96 8.06 23.97
C TYR A 134 -17.13 7.28 24.58
N TRP A 135 -17.31 7.31 25.89
CA TRP A 135 -18.44 6.65 26.56
C TRP A 135 -19.79 7.15 26.05
N ALA A 136 -19.93 8.47 25.91
CA ALA A 136 -21.15 9.08 25.37
C ALA A 136 -21.45 8.56 23.96
N LEU A 137 -20.46 8.50 23.08
CA LEU A 137 -20.64 8.00 21.71
C LEU A 137 -20.82 6.48 21.66
N LEU A 138 -20.08 5.71 22.46
CA LEU A 138 -20.17 4.25 22.53
C LEU A 138 -21.59 3.82 22.94
N SER A 139 -22.23 4.55 23.85
CA SER A 139 -23.62 4.29 24.29
C SER A 139 -24.67 4.46 23.18
N THR A 140 -24.33 5.12 22.07
CA THR A 140 -25.22 5.29 20.91
C THR A 140 -25.11 4.15 19.89
N LEU A 141 -24.10 3.28 20.02
CA LEU A 141 -23.90 2.13 19.15
C LEU A 141 -24.84 0.97 19.55
N PRO A 142 -25.09 0.01 18.63
CA PRO A 142 -25.93 -1.14 18.93
C PRO A 142 -25.43 -1.92 20.16
N PRO A 143 -26.30 -2.27 21.12
CA PRO A 143 -25.90 -2.95 22.35
C PRO A 143 -25.12 -4.25 22.12
N ASP A 144 -25.53 -5.06 21.14
CA ASP A 144 -24.87 -6.32 20.80
C ASP A 144 -23.43 -6.10 20.31
N PHE A 145 -23.20 -5.02 19.53
CA PHE A 145 -21.86 -4.67 19.08
C PHE A 145 -20.99 -4.23 20.26
N VAL A 146 -21.52 -3.37 21.14
CA VAL A 146 -20.80 -2.90 22.34
C VAL A 146 -20.47 -4.07 23.27
N ALA A 147 -21.42 -4.97 23.49
CA ALA A 147 -21.20 -6.20 24.26
C ALA A 147 -20.06 -7.03 23.66
N SER A 148 -20.07 -7.26 22.34
CA SER A 148 -19.00 -8.04 21.69
C SER A 148 -17.61 -7.43 21.87
N VAL A 149 -17.49 -6.09 21.83
CA VAL A 149 -16.21 -5.41 22.05
C VAL A 149 -15.78 -5.55 23.52
N ASN A 150 -16.70 -5.33 24.45
CA ASN A 150 -16.42 -5.43 25.89
C ASN A 150 -16.04 -6.87 26.29
N ASP A 151 -16.71 -7.88 25.74
CA ASP A 151 -16.44 -9.29 26.02
C ASP A 151 -15.04 -9.69 25.55
N ALA A 152 -14.58 -9.13 24.42
CA ALA A 152 -13.27 -9.43 23.85
C ALA A 152 -12.11 -8.65 24.48
N TRP A 153 -12.38 -7.44 25.01
CA TRP A 153 -11.32 -6.49 25.37
C TRP A 153 -11.44 -5.88 26.77
N GLY A 154 -12.47 -6.23 27.55
CA GLY A 154 -12.76 -5.61 28.83
C GLY A 154 -13.50 -4.28 28.67
N ALA A 155 -13.57 -3.49 29.74
CA ALA A 155 -14.27 -2.21 29.67
C ALA A 155 -13.38 -1.11 29.04
N PRO A 156 -13.97 -0.04 28.47
CA PRO A 156 -13.23 1.07 27.87
C PRO A 156 -12.09 1.63 28.72
N GLN A 157 -12.31 1.80 30.03
CA GLN A 157 -11.34 2.38 30.95
C GLN A 157 -10.10 1.51 31.18
N ASP A 158 -10.18 0.22 30.87
CA ASP A 158 -9.10 -0.74 31.05
C ASP A 158 -8.22 -0.84 29.78
N GLU A 159 -8.55 -0.11 28.71
CA GLU A 159 -7.79 -0.12 27.47
C GLU A 159 -6.37 0.47 27.66
N PRO A 160 -5.30 -0.30 27.36
CA PRO A 160 -3.92 0.16 27.53
C PRO A 160 -3.52 1.40 26.72
N ALA A 161 -4.28 1.73 25.67
CA ALA A 161 -4.08 2.92 24.85
C ALA A 161 -4.52 4.23 25.52
N ILE A 162 -5.19 4.16 26.67
CA ILE A 162 -5.63 5.34 27.41
C ILE A 162 -4.47 5.91 28.23
N VAL A 163 -4.20 7.20 28.05
CA VAL A 163 -3.21 7.95 28.82
C VAL A 163 -3.85 9.23 29.32
N ASP A 164 -3.77 9.48 30.63
CA ASP A 164 -4.40 10.64 31.30
C ASP A 164 -5.91 10.75 31.04
N GLY A 165 -6.62 9.61 30.98
CA GLY A 165 -8.07 9.57 30.79
C GLY A 165 -8.55 9.86 29.36
N ALA A 166 -7.67 9.81 28.36
CA ALA A 166 -8.00 10.00 26.96
C ALA A 166 -7.32 8.97 26.04
N PHE A 167 -7.98 8.64 24.93
CA PHE A 167 -7.33 7.98 23.80
C PHE A 167 -6.39 8.96 23.11
N ARG A 168 -5.22 8.48 22.68
CA ARG A 168 -4.24 9.27 21.92
C ARG A 168 -4.11 8.73 20.51
N PHE A 169 -4.40 9.57 19.52
CA PHE A 169 -4.28 9.22 18.11
C PHE A 169 -3.13 9.97 17.47
N SER A 170 -2.23 9.22 16.83
CA SER A 170 -1.17 9.82 16.03
C SER A 170 -1.74 10.29 14.69
N CYS A 171 -1.84 11.60 14.52
CA CYS A 171 -2.38 12.19 13.32
C CYS A 171 -1.84 13.60 13.07
N LEU A 172 -1.60 13.92 11.81
CA LEU A 172 -1.26 15.26 11.36
C LEU A 172 -2.55 15.98 10.95
N GLU A 173 -2.79 17.14 11.56
CA GLU A 173 -3.87 18.04 11.17
C GLU A 173 -3.33 19.16 10.29
N SER A 174 -3.85 19.28 9.07
CA SER A 174 -3.39 20.25 8.06
C SER A 174 -4.62 20.92 7.44
N GLY A 175 -4.96 22.11 7.94
CA GLY A 175 -6.22 22.80 7.62
C GLY A 175 -7.44 21.94 7.96
N LYS A 176 -8.22 21.58 6.94
CA LYS A 176 -9.39 20.69 7.08
C LYS A 176 -9.11 19.22 6.77
N LEU A 177 -7.87 18.86 6.46
CA LEU A 177 -7.43 17.49 6.27
C LEU A 177 -6.81 16.93 7.56
N ILE A 178 -7.16 15.69 7.88
CA ILE A 178 -6.43 14.85 8.84
C ILE A 178 -5.71 13.75 8.08
N VAL A 179 -4.43 13.53 8.38
CA VAL A 179 -3.67 12.37 7.90
C VAL A 179 -3.28 11.51 9.10
N ALA A 180 -3.64 10.24 9.09
CA ALA A 180 -3.41 9.36 10.23
C ALA A 180 -3.08 7.93 9.78
N LEU A 181 -2.39 7.18 10.64
CA LEU A 181 -2.28 5.73 10.51
C LEU A 181 -3.57 5.09 11.02
N GLN A 182 -4.07 4.07 10.32
CA GLN A 182 -5.18 3.27 10.82
C GLN A 182 -4.75 2.61 12.15
N PRO A 183 -5.53 2.76 13.23
CA PRO A 183 -5.21 2.09 14.48
C PRO A 183 -5.17 0.57 14.32
N ASP A 184 -4.41 -0.09 15.18
CA ASP A 184 -4.42 -1.53 15.29
C ASP A 184 -5.83 -2.04 15.60
N ARG A 185 -6.32 -2.97 14.78
CA ARG A 185 -7.59 -3.66 15.03
C ARG A 185 -7.55 -4.47 16.32
N GLY A 186 -6.41 -5.09 16.62
CA GLY A 186 -6.20 -6.02 17.73
C GLY A 186 -4.95 -5.71 18.57
N ALA A 187 -4.47 -6.69 19.32
CA ALA A 187 -3.26 -6.52 20.13
C ALA A 187 -2.01 -6.45 19.25
N ARG A 188 -1.13 -5.48 19.52
CA ARG A 188 0.16 -5.36 18.81
C ARG A 188 1.05 -6.60 18.99
N THR A 189 0.94 -7.29 20.12
CA THR A 189 1.69 -8.51 20.43
C THR A 189 1.21 -9.72 19.62
N ASP A 190 -0.06 -9.74 19.23
CA ASP A 190 -0.73 -10.91 18.62
C ASP A 190 -1.09 -10.60 17.15
N ARG A 191 -0.40 -9.62 16.54
CA ARG A 191 -0.78 -9.00 15.27
C ARG A 191 -0.85 -10.03 14.14
N TYR A 192 0.07 -11.00 14.09
CA TYR A 192 0.11 -12.00 13.02
C TYR A 192 -1.05 -13.02 13.12
N GLU A 193 -1.34 -13.50 14.33
CA GLU A 193 -2.37 -14.53 14.56
C GLU A 193 -3.79 -13.96 14.45
N THR A 194 -3.97 -12.68 14.78
CA THR A 194 -5.31 -12.04 14.83
C THR A 194 -5.68 -11.22 13.60
N TYR A 195 -4.73 -10.95 12.69
CA TYR A 195 -4.99 -10.10 11.52
C TYR A 195 -6.06 -10.68 10.58
N HIS A 196 -6.04 -12.00 10.39
CA HIS A 196 -7.02 -12.71 9.56
C HIS A 196 -8.20 -13.27 10.36
N ASP A 197 -8.29 -12.98 11.66
CA ASP A 197 -9.45 -13.34 12.47
C ASP A 197 -10.62 -12.40 12.16
N VAL A 198 -11.45 -12.84 11.22
CA VAL A 198 -12.66 -12.14 10.77
C VAL A 198 -13.77 -12.12 11.81
N GLN A 199 -13.67 -12.87 12.90
CA GLN A 199 -14.68 -12.92 13.97
C GLN A 199 -14.34 -12.02 15.15
N ARG A 200 -13.05 -11.73 15.37
CA ARG A 200 -12.63 -10.89 16.50
C ARG A 200 -13.03 -9.43 16.33
N PRO A 201 -13.79 -8.84 17.27
CA PRO A 201 -14.20 -7.44 17.20
C PRO A 201 -13.00 -6.49 17.38
N PRO A 202 -13.09 -5.26 16.86
CA PRO A 202 -12.03 -4.27 17.03
C PRO A 202 -11.87 -3.86 18.50
N ARG A 203 -10.68 -3.41 18.89
CA ARG A 203 -10.41 -2.80 20.19
C ARG A 203 -11.15 -1.47 20.40
N HIS A 204 -11.26 -1.04 21.65
CA HIS A 204 -11.85 0.26 21.97
C HIS A 204 -11.11 1.42 21.31
N ALA A 205 -9.78 1.39 21.25
CA ALA A 205 -8.99 2.42 20.56
C ALA A 205 -9.37 2.57 19.08
N TYR A 206 -9.65 1.46 18.39
CA TYR A 206 -10.07 1.45 17.00
C TYR A 206 -11.49 2.03 16.84
N VAL A 207 -12.44 1.61 17.69
CA VAL A 207 -13.80 2.16 17.70
C VAL A 207 -13.77 3.66 17.99
N ALA A 208 -13.03 4.06 19.01
CA ALA A 208 -12.87 5.45 19.44
C ALA A 208 -12.33 6.34 18.31
N PHE A 209 -11.36 5.86 17.53
CA PHE A 209 -10.80 6.60 16.40
C PHE A 209 -11.85 6.95 15.34
N TYR A 210 -12.64 5.97 14.90
CA TYR A 210 -13.68 6.23 13.88
C TYR A 210 -14.85 7.05 14.43
N LEU A 211 -15.21 6.88 15.70
CA LEU A 211 -16.22 7.72 16.35
C LEU A 211 -15.74 9.18 16.48
N TRP A 212 -14.47 9.39 16.83
CA TRP A 212 -13.86 10.71 16.86
C TRP A 212 -13.90 11.38 15.47
N LEU A 213 -13.50 10.67 14.41
CA LEU A 213 -13.57 11.18 13.03
C LEU A 213 -14.99 11.61 12.65
N ARG A 214 -16.00 10.79 12.97
CA ARG A 214 -17.40 11.02 12.57
C ARG A 214 -18.10 12.10 13.39
N HIS A 215 -17.95 12.06 14.70
CA HIS A 215 -18.82 12.84 15.60
C HIS A 215 -18.14 14.08 16.17
N ILE A 216 -16.82 14.02 16.37
CA ILE A 216 -16.03 15.14 16.89
C ILE A 216 -15.47 15.94 15.72
N ARG A 217 -14.67 15.30 14.86
CA ARG A 217 -14.07 15.97 13.71
C ARG A 217 -15.06 16.27 12.59
N LYS A 218 -16.13 15.47 12.50
CA LYS A 218 -17.23 15.59 11.53
C LYS A 218 -16.69 15.65 10.10
N ILE A 219 -15.92 14.62 9.73
CA ILE A 219 -15.43 14.48 8.36
C ILE A 219 -16.60 14.34 7.38
N ASP A 220 -16.49 14.97 6.21
CA ASP A 220 -17.45 14.83 5.12
C ASP A 220 -17.14 13.60 4.25
N ALA A 221 -15.87 13.19 4.16
CA ALA A 221 -15.43 11.99 3.46
C ALA A 221 -14.13 11.41 4.04
N LEU A 222 -13.95 10.10 3.87
CA LEU A 222 -12.74 9.37 4.21
C LEU A 222 -12.04 8.90 2.92
N ILE A 223 -10.73 9.13 2.84
CA ILE A 223 -9.82 8.57 1.85
C ILE A 223 -9.05 7.46 2.56
N HIS A 224 -9.12 6.23 2.05
CA HIS A 224 -8.27 5.15 2.56
C HIS A 224 -7.18 4.86 1.54
N LEU A 225 -5.92 4.85 1.96
CA LEU A 225 -4.77 4.70 1.09
C LEU A 225 -3.85 3.60 1.63
N GLY A 226 -3.59 2.59 0.81
CA GLY A 226 -2.85 1.40 1.22
C GLY A 226 -3.17 0.22 0.31
N ALA A 227 -2.62 -0.95 0.60
CA ALA A 227 -2.97 -2.19 -0.10
C ALA A 227 -4.46 -2.49 0.14
N HIS A 228 -4.78 -2.65 1.42
CA HIS A 228 -6.11 -2.65 1.98
C HIS A 228 -6.02 -2.31 3.46
N GLY A 229 -7.09 -1.80 4.02
CA GLY A 229 -7.28 -1.52 5.43
C GLY A 229 -7.82 -2.74 6.14
N THR A 230 -8.06 -2.59 7.43
CA THR A 230 -8.68 -3.61 8.29
C THR A 230 -10.19 -3.43 8.48
N LEU A 231 -10.75 -2.32 7.98
CA LEU A 231 -12.12 -1.86 8.27
C LEU A 231 -13.16 -2.76 7.60
N GLU A 232 -12.94 -3.05 6.33
CA GLU A 232 -13.74 -3.94 5.49
C GLU A 232 -13.70 -5.39 5.96
N TRP A 233 -12.70 -5.77 6.76
CA TRP A 233 -12.54 -7.12 7.30
C TRP A 233 -13.11 -7.27 8.72
N LEU A 234 -13.61 -6.21 9.36
CA LEU A 234 -14.19 -6.28 10.71
C LEU A 234 -15.39 -7.25 10.76
N PRO A 235 -15.74 -7.83 11.92
CA PRO A 235 -16.73 -8.90 11.98
C PRO A 235 -18.12 -8.47 11.54
N GLY A 236 -18.85 -9.42 10.97
CA GLY A 236 -20.21 -9.23 10.48
C GLY A 236 -20.44 -9.88 9.11
N LYS A 237 -21.65 -9.68 8.58
CA LYS A 237 -22.13 -10.28 7.32
C LYS A 237 -21.22 -9.98 6.15
N SER A 238 -21.06 -10.93 5.23
CA SER A 238 -20.22 -10.79 4.03
C SER A 238 -20.65 -9.67 3.07
N VAL A 239 -21.97 -9.41 2.99
CA VAL A 239 -22.61 -8.37 2.17
C VAL A 239 -23.88 -7.88 2.88
N MET A 240 -24.42 -6.73 2.47
CA MET A 240 -25.67 -6.17 3.02
C MET A 240 -25.63 -6.08 4.55
N LEU A 241 -24.69 -5.27 5.05
CA LEU A 241 -24.43 -5.15 6.48
C LEU A 241 -25.68 -4.78 7.28
N SER A 242 -25.73 -5.27 8.52
CA SER A 242 -26.65 -4.81 9.55
C SER A 242 -25.98 -3.76 10.42
N GLU A 243 -26.76 -3.05 11.23
CA GLU A 243 -26.24 -2.08 12.18
C GLU A 243 -25.23 -2.67 13.18
N THR A 244 -25.37 -3.97 13.49
CA THR A 244 -24.45 -4.72 14.37
C THR A 244 -23.16 -5.18 13.68
N CYS A 245 -23.07 -5.06 12.35
CA CYS A 245 -21.82 -5.38 11.64
C CYS A 245 -20.79 -4.28 11.96
N ALA A 246 -19.62 -4.69 12.43
CA ALA A 246 -18.60 -3.79 12.92
C ALA A 246 -18.16 -2.70 11.91
N PRO A 247 -17.99 -2.96 10.59
CA PRO A 247 -17.65 -1.90 9.64
C PRO A 247 -18.71 -0.79 9.61
N GLU A 248 -19.99 -1.14 9.67
CA GLU A 248 -21.10 -0.20 9.69
C GLU A 248 -21.23 0.53 11.03
N ALA A 249 -21.05 -0.19 12.15
CA ALA A 249 -21.10 0.40 13.47
C ALA A 249 -20.06 1.52 13.63
N VAL A 250 -18.82 1.28 13.17
CA VAL A 250 -17.72 2.23 13.34
C VAL A 250 -17.65 3.30 12.25
N LEU A 251 -17.82 2.97 10.96
CA LEU A 251 -17.75 3.97 9.87
C LEU A 251 -19.07 4.70 9.65
N GLY A 252 -20.20 4.03 9.90
CA GLY A 252 -21.52 4.56 9.60
C GLY A 252 -21.69 4.96 8.13
N PRO A 253 -22.62 5.89 7.83
CA PRO A 253 -22.92 6.32 6.47
C PRO A 253 -21.92 7.36 5.94
N THR A 254 -20.63 7.19 6.21
CA THR A 254 -19.57 8.11 5.78
C THR A 254 -19.10 7.77 4.36
N PRO A 255 -19.11 8.71 3.41
CA PRO A 255 -18.53 8.50 2.08
C PRO A 255 -17.07 8.05 2.15
N LEU A 256 -16.76 6.92 1.52
CA LEU A 256 -15.44 6.32 1.49
C LEU A 256 -14.92 6.28 0.04
N ILE A 257 -13.81 6.96 -0.20
CA ILE A 257 -13.07 6.94 -1.46
C ILE A 257 -11.76 6.18 -1.22
N TYR A 258 -11.41 5.28 -2.14
CA TYR A 258 -10.39 4.28 -1.87
C TYR A 258 -9.53 4.04 -3.11
N PRO A 259 -8.40 4.76 -3.27
CA PRO A 259 -7.36 4.36 -4.21
C PRO A 259 -6.97 2.89 -4.00
N PHE A 260 -7.09 2.07 -5.03
CA PHE A 260 -6.95 0.61 -4.95
C PHE A 260 -6.18 0.08 -6.15
N ILE A 261 -5.30 -0.90 -5.95
CA ILE A 261 -4.49 -1.45 -7.04
C ILE A 261 -5.36 -2.22 -8.04
N VAL A 262 -5.18 -1.96 -9.34
CA VAL A 262 -6.05 -2.54 -10.38
C VAL A 262 -5.99 -4.06 -10.49
N ASN A 263 -4.90 -4.70 -10.06
CA ASN A 263 -4.71 -6.15 -10.18
C ASN A 263 -5.22 -6.93 -8.97
N ASP A 264 -5.84 -6.28 -7.98
CA ASP A 264 -6.45 -6.93 -6.82
C ASP A 264 -7.98 -6.73 -6.75
N PRO A 265 -8.74 -7.35 -7.67
CA PRO A 265 -10.19 -7.23 -7.70
C PRO A 265 -10.88 -7.89 -6.49
N GLY A 266 -10.25 -8.89 -5.86
CA GLY A 266 -10.86 -9.66 -4.78
C GLY A 266 -11.05 -8.80 -3.54
N GLU A 267 -10.00 -8.11 -3.13
CA GLU A 267 -10.04 -7.21 -1.98
C GLU A 267 -10.84 -5.94 -2.27
N ALA A 268 -10.74 -5.40 -3.50
CA ALA A 268 -11.57 -4.26 -3.93
C ALA A 268 -13.08 -4.60 -3.81
N ALA A 269 -13.50 -5.81 -4.20
CA ALA A 269 -14.89 -6.26 -4.01
C ALA A 269 -15.31 -6.28 -2.54
N GLN A 270 -14.42 -6.74 -1.65
CA GLN A 270 -14.69 -6.79 -0.21
C GLN A 270 -14.92 -5.38 0.34
N ALA A 271 -14.03 -4.43 0.03
CA ALA A 271 -14.18 -3.03 0.41
C ALA A 271 -15.52 -2.47 -0.11
N LYS A 272 -15.82 -2.63 -1.40
CA LYS A 272 -17.10 -2.19 -1.96
C LYS A 272 -18.32 -2.73 -1.22
N ARG A 273 -18.34 -4.03 -0.97
CA ARG A 273 -19.49 -4.75 -0.40
C ARG A 273 -19.73 -4.43 1.06
N ARG A 274 -18.66 -4.18 1.82
CA ARG A 274 -18.72 -4.04 3.29
C ARG A 274 -18.55 -2.61 3.78
N THR A 275 -18.07 -1.68 2.95
CA THR A 275 -17.91 -0.28 3.36
C THR A 275 -18.52 0.72 2.37
N CYS A 276 -19.16 0.22 1.30
CA CYS A 276 -19.74 1.05 0.24
C CYS A 276 -18.72 1.95 -0.47
N ALA A 277 -17.45 1.52 -0.51
CA ALA A 277 -16.35 2.29 -1.06
C ALA A 277 -16.46 2.56 -2.58
N VAL A 278 -16.06 3.76 -2.99
CA VAL A 278 -15.68 4.07 -4.38
C VAL A 278 -14.20 3.72 -4.54
N THR A 279 -13.90 2.58 -5.15
CA THR A 279 -12.54 2.04 -5.29
C THR A 279 -11.93 2.53 -6.60
N ILE A 280 -11.08 3.55 -6.52
CA ILE A 280 -10.44 4.17 -7.68
C ILE A 280 -9.20 3.36 -8.04
N GLY A 281 -9.26 2.66 -9.17
CA GLY A 281 -8.14 1.85 -9.66
C GLY A 281 -6.88 2.69 -9.87
N HIS A 282 -5.74 2.25 -9.37
CA HIS A 282 -4.42 2.79 -9.70
C HIS A 282 -3.50 1.73 -10.31
N LEU A 283 -2.51 2.18 -11.09
CA LEU A 283 -1.60 1.29 -11.79
C LEU A 283 -0.75 0.45 -10.82
N THR A 284 -0.31 -0.72 -11.29
CA THR A 284 0.76 -1.50 -10.65
C THR A 284 2.10 -0.77 -10.81
N PRO A 285 3.13 -1.11 -10.02
CA PRO A 285 4.50 -0.65 -10.26
C PRO A 285 4.93 -0.81 -11.72
N PRO A 286 5.87 0.03 -12.21
CA PRO A 286 6.57 -0.29 -13.45
C PRO A 286 7.25 -1.65 -13.32
N LEU A 287 7.16 -2.43 -14.39
CA LEU A 287 7.74 -3.76 -14.45
C LEU A 287 8.92 -3.72 -15.41
N VAL A 288 10.08 -4.14 -14.92
CA VAL A 288 11.29 -4.35 -15.73
C VAL A 288 11.60 -5.84 -15.80
N ASP A 289 12.35 -6.23 -16.82
CA ASP A 289 12.85 -7.58 -16.92
C ASP A 289 13.86 -7.82 -15.78
N ALA A 290 13.82 -9.00 -15.18
CA ALA A 290 14.73 -9.33 -14.10
C ALA A 290 16.14 -9.48 -14.67
N GLU A 291 17.01 -8.53 -14.31
CA GLU A 291 18.43 -8.66 -14.61
C GLU A 291 19.06 -9.76 -13.75
N LEU A 292 20.00 -10.49 -14.35
CA LEU A 292 20.78 -11.49 -13.65
C LEU A 292 21.89 -10.79 -12.87
N PHE A 293 21.93 -11.00 -11.56
CA PHE A 293 22.98 -10.44 -10.70
C PHE A 293 23.96 -11.51 -10.23
N ASP A 294 25.21 -11.10 -10.02
CA ASP A 294 26.28 -11.84 -9.37
C ASP A 294 26.49 -13.28 -9.85
N ALA A 295 25.91 -14.27 -9.14
CA ALA A 295 26.10 -15.69 -9.42
C ALA A 295 25.32 -16.15 -10.66
N ALA A 296 24.10 -15.64 -10.86
CA ALA A 296 23.28 -16.01 -12.01
C ALA A 296 23.91 -15.51 -13.32
N ALA A 297 24.44 -14.28 -13.34
CA ALA A 297 25.19 -13.74 -14.47
C ALA A 297 26.49 -14.50 -14.77
N LYS A 298 27.18 -14.99 -13.72
CA LYS A 298 28.37 -15.84 -13.88
C LYS A 298 28.03 -17.20 -14.47
N VAL A 299 26.96 -17.84 -13.98
CA VAL A 299 26.47 -19.11 -14.51
C VAL A 299 26.04 -18.96 -15.98
N GLU A 300 25.37 -17.87 -16.33
CA GLU A 300 25.02 -17.53 -17.72
C GLU A 300 26.26 -17.41 -18.61
N THR A 301 27.25 -16.62 -18.19
CA THR A 301 28.49 -16.44 -18.95
C THR A 301 29.20 -17.79 -19.18
N LEU A 302 29.19 -18.65 -18.16
CA LEU A 302 29.78 -19.99 -18.27
C LEU A 302 28.94 -20.92 -19.17
N LEU A 303 27.61 -20.80 -19.19
CA LEU A 303 26.73 -21.54 -20.10
C LEU A 303 26.98 -21.14 -21.56
N ASP A 304 27.15 -19.85 -21.84
CA ASP A 304 27.54 -19.35 -23.18
C ASP A 304 28.93 -19.87 -23.60
N GLU A 305 29.89 -19.88 -22.67
CA GLU A 305 31.22 -20.45 -22.90
C GLU A 305 31.14 -21.96 -23.14
N TYR A 306 30.28 -22.68 -22.42
CA TYR A 306 30.05 -24.11 -22.60
C TYR A 306 29.46 -24.40 -23.98
N ALA A 307 28.45 -23.66 -24.42
CA ALA A 307 27.85 -23.81 -25.74
C ALA A 307 28.89 -23.63 -26.86
N THR A 308 29.78 -22.64 -26.69
CA THR A 308 30.89 -22.39 -27.61
C THR A 308 31.93 -23.53 -27.58
N ALA A 309 32.32 -23.99 -26.39
CA ALA A 309 33.33 -25.02 -26.21
C ALA A 309 32.84 -26.40 -26.66
N ASN A 310 31.56 -26.73 -26.47
CA ASN A 310 31.00 -28.04 -26.82
C ASN A 310 31.09 -28.35 -28.32
N ALA A 311 31.04 -27.32 -29.17
CA ALA A 311 31.19 -27.46 -30.61
C ALA A 311 32.65 -27.59 -31.09
N LEU A 312 33.64 -27.17 -30.29
CA LEU A 312 35.03 -26.96 -30.74
C LEU A 312 36.07 -27.77 -29.95
N ASP A 313 35.88 -27.97 -28.64
CA ASP A 313 36.82 -28.62 -27.73
C ASP A 313 36.08 -29.35 -26.59
N ALA A 314 35.91 -30.67 -26.77
CA ALA A 314 35.23 -31.53 -25.80
C ALA A 314 35.94 -31.59 -24.43
N ARG A 315 37.25 -31.34 -24.35
CA ARG A 315 37.98 -31.32 -23.07
C ARG A 315 37.67 -30.04 -22.33
N ARG A 316 37.68 -28.90 -23.02
CA ARG A 316 37.30 -27.60 -22.45
C ARG A 316 35.84 -27.60 -22.01
N ALA A 317 34.93 -28.15 -22.82
CA ALA A 317 33.51 -28.24 -22.47
C ALA A 317 33.27 -28.96 -21.13
N ARG A 318 34.01 -30.05 -20.83
CA ARG A 318 33.90 -30.75 -19.54
C ARG A 318 34.39 -29.90 -18.36
N LEU A 319 35.44 -29.10 -18.54
CA LEU A 319 35.95 -28.23 -17.49
C LEU A 319 34.98 -27.09 -17.19
N VAL A 320 34.40 -26.48 -18.24
CA VAL A 320 33.39 -25.42 -18.10
C VAL A 320 32.13 -25.98 -17.45
N ALA A 321 31.68 -27.19 -17.85
CA ALA A 321 30.55 -27.87 -17.21
C ALA A 321 30.75 -28.09 -15.69
N GLY A 322 31.97 -28.51 -15.28
CA GLY A 322 32.31 -28.62 -13.86
C GLY A 322 32.25 -27.28 -13.13
N ALA A 323 32.78 -26.22 -13.74
CA ALA A 323 32.74 -24.87 -13.18
C ALA A 323 31.31 -24.31 -13.03
N ILE A 324 30.42 -24.62 -13.99
CA ILE A 324 29.00 -24.25 -13.91
C ILE A 324 28.35 -24.91 -12.69
N ILE A 325 28.56 -26.21 -12.50
CA ILE A 325 27.97 -26.98 -11.39
C ILE A 325 28.53 -26.48 -10.05
N ASP A 326 29.84 -26.27 -9.96
CA ASP A 326 30.48 -25.77 -8.74
C ASP A 326 29.95 -24.37 -8.36
N GLU A 327 29.78 -23.47 -9.34
CA GLU A 327 29.23 -22.12 -9.11
C GLU A 327 27.74 -22.16 -8.74
N ALA A 328 26.95 -23.02 -9.39
CA ALA A 328 25.53 -23.21 -9.08
C ALA A 328 25.32 -23.75 -7.66
N GLU A 329 26.16 -24.65 -7.17
CA GLU A 329 26.10 -25.12 -5.79
C GLU A 329 26.56 -24.07 -4.79
N ARG A 330 27.68 -23.40 -5.07
CA ARG A 330 28.25 -22.37 -4.19
C ARG A 330 27.28 -21.22 -3.93
N SER A 331 26.46 -20.89 -4.93
CA SER A 331 25.47 -19.82 -4.88
C SER A 331 24.10 -20.25 -4.37
N GLY A 332 23.84 -21.56 -4.26
CA GLY A 332 22.52 -22.12 -3.90
C GLY A 332 21.56 -22.28 -5.08
N LEU A 333 21.92 -21.79 -6.28
CA LEU A 333 21.16 -21.94 -7.52
C LEU A 333 20.85 -23.40 -7.87
N ALA A 334 21.76 -24.32 -7.55
CA ALA A 334 21.56 -25.75 -7.78
C ALA A 334 20.30 -26.29 -7.07
N ALA A 335 20.06 -25.85 -5.83
CA ALA A 335 18.88 -26.27 -5.07
C ALA A 335 17.59 -25.64 -5.64
N GLU A 336 17.65 -24.38 -6.07
CA GLU A 336 16.51 -23.66 -6.67
C GLU A 336 16.10 -24.24 -8.03
N CYS A 337 17.06 -24.72 -8.82
CA CYS A 337 16.83 -25.38 -10.10
C CYS A 337 16.49 -26.87 -9.96
N GLY A 338 16.50 -27.41 -8.74
CA GLY A 338 16.27 -28.83 -8.47
C GLY A 338 17.32 -29.74 -9.13
N VAL A 339 18.57 -29.30 -9.18
CA VAL A 339 19.70 -30.08 -9.73
C VAL A 339 20.64 -30.55 -8.61
N SER A 340 21.25 -31.71 -8.81
CA SER A 340 22.24 -32.28 -7.88
C SER A 340 23.42 -32.89 -8.65
N ARG A 341 24.56 -33.09 -7.98
CA ARG A 341 25.73 -33.78 -8.56
C ARG A 341 25.48 -35.24 -8.97
N GLU A 342 24.38 -35.83 -8.51
CA GLU A 342 24.00 -37.20 -8.86
C GLU A 342 23.28 -37.27 -10.21
N MET A 343 22.79 -36.13 -10.71
CA MET A 343 22.19 -36.03 -12.03
C MET A 343 23.25 -36.06 -13.15
N ASP A 344 22.80 -36.45 -14.34
CA ASP A 344 23.62 -36.34 -15.54
C ASP A 344 24.00 -34.87 -15.81
N ILE A 345 25.23 -34.66 -16.29
CA ILE A 345 25.78 -33.31 -16.52
C ILE A 345 24.98 -32.59 -17.60
N ALA A 346 24.59 -33.26 -18.70
CA ALA A 346 23.84 -32.61 -19.77
C ALA A 346 22.43 -32.24 -19.30
N GLU A 347 21.80 -33.10 -18.49
CA GLU A 347 20.50 -32.80 -17.88
C GLU A 347 20.61 -31.61 -16.90
N THR A 348 21.66 -31.57 -16.08
CA THR A 348 21.92 -30.48 -15.13
C THR A 348 22.08 -29.14 -15.84
N LEU A 349 22.90 -29.09 -16.90
CA LEU A 349 23.13 -27.88 -17.68
C LEU A 349 21.86 -27.42 -18.40
N THR A 350 21.06 -28.34 -18.93
CA THR A 350 19.78 -28.01 -19.60
C THR A 350 18.78 -27.37 -18.62
N ARG A 351 18.69 -27.88 -17.38
CA ARG A 351 17.80 -27.30 -16.37
C ARG A 351 18.28 -25.94 -15.88
N LEU A 352 19.59 -25.76 -15.71
CA LEU A 352 20.16 -24.47 -15.37
C LEU A 352 19.87 -23.45 -16.48
N ASP A 353 20.11 -23.80 -17.75
CA ASP A 353 19.82 -22.92 -18.89
C ASP A 353 18.34 -22.53 -19.01
N ALA A 354 17.43 -23.50 -18.86
CA ALA A 354 15.99 -23.25 -18.86
C ALA A 354 15.58 -22.30 -17.72
N TRP A 355 16.10 -22.54 -16.51
CA TRP A 355 15.82 -21.69 -15.35
C TRP A 355 16.40 -20.28 -15.53
N MET A 356 17.58 -20.15 -16.15
CA MET A 356 18.18 -18.85 -16.47
C MET A 356 17.34 -18.08 -17.50
N CYS A 357 16.78 -18.76 -18.51
CA CYS A 357 15.86 -18.15 -19.46
C CYS A 357 14.55 -17.72 -18.78
N ASP A 358 13.96 -18.60 -17.96
CA ASP A 358 12.76 -18.28 -17.18
C ASP A 358 12.97 -17.08 -16.26
N LEU A 359 14.14 -17.00 -15.60
CA LEU A 359 14.50 -15.90 -14.71
C LEU A 359 14.58 -14.58 -15.47
N LYS A 360 15.23 -14.54 -16.64
CA LYS A 360 15.29 -13.32 -17.48
C LYS A 360 13.92 -12.89 -18.00
N ASP A 361 13.05 -13.85 -18.29
CA ASP A 361 11.67 -13.59 -18.73
C ASP A 361 10.75 -13.18 -17.57
N MET A 362 11.21 -13.28 -16.31
CA MET A 362 10.45 -12.78 -15.16
C MET A 362 10.41 -11.25 -15.16
N ARG A 363 9.21 -10.72 -14.98
CA ARG A 363 9.00 -9.28 -14.82
C ARG A 363 8.89 -8.94 -13.34
N ILE A 364 9.79 -8.11 -12.84
CA ILE A 364 9.84 -7.65 -11.45
C ILE A 364 9.44 -6.17 -11.35
N GLY A 365 8.95 -5.75 -10.19
CA GLY A 365 8.62 -4.34 -9.95
C GLY A 365 9.88 -3.48 -9.83
N ASP A 366 10.01 -2.47 -10.68
CA ASP A 366 11.07 -1.46 -10.63
C ASP A 366 10.63 -0.26 -9.76
N GLY A 367 10.67 -0.44 -8.45
CA GLY A 367 10.18 0.55 -7.51
C GLY A 367 8.66 0.47 -7.30
N LEU A 368 8.03 1.62 -7.06
CA LEU A 368 6.65 1.72 -6.60
C LEU A 368 5.85 2.70 -7.46
N HIS A 369 4.56 2.43 -7.66
CA HIS A 369 3.63 3.39 -8.27
C HIS A 369 3.42 4.58 -7.34
N VAL A 370 3.22 5.77 -7.89
CA VAL A 370 2.79 6.94 -7.13
C VAL A 370 1.46 7.43 -7.67
N PHE A 371 0.42 7.42 -6.83
CA PHE A 371 -0.95 7.74 -7.24
C PHE A 371 -1.02 9.12 -7.89
N GLY A 372 -1.55 9.18 -9.11
CA GLY A 372 -1.75 10.45 -9.82
C GLY A 372 -0.48 11.13 -10.35
N ARG A 373 0.71 10.53 -10.20
CA ARG A 373 1.97 11.07 -10.73
C ARG A 373 2.22 10.58 -12.15
N ALA A 374 2.39 11.50 -13.09
CA ALA A 374 2.98 11.17 -14.38
C ALA A 374 4.52 11.18 -14.26
N GLU A 375 5.20 10.26 -14.94
CA GLU A 375 6.66 10.29 -15.02
C GLU A 375 7.14 11.57 -15.73
N GLU A 376 8.34 12.06 -15.36
CA GLU A 376 8.90 13.30 -15.90
C GLU A 376 9.08 13.24 -17.44
N ASN A 377 9.28 12.05 -18.00
CA ASN A 377 9.28 11.80 -19.45
C ASN A 377 7.96 11.15 -19.90
N SER A 378 6.83 11.84 -19.70
CA SER A 378 5.51 11.31 -20.07
C SER A 378 5.34 10.95 -21.56
N ASP A 379 6.25 11.41 -22.42
CA ASP A 379 6.31 11.04 -23.84
C ASP A 379 6.79 9.59 -24.06
N ALA A 380 7.52 9.00 -23.10
CA ALA A 380 8.00 7.62 -23.18
C ALA A 380 6.88 6.59 -22.93
N ASP A 381 5.88 6.92 -22.10
CA ASP A 381 4.69 6.08 -21.87
C ASP A 381 3.41 6.95 -21.74
N PRO A 382 2.77 7.29 -22.87
CA PRO A 382 1.54 8.07 -22.88
C PRO A 382 0.39 7.42 -22.10
N ALA A 383 0.36 6.08 -22.00
CA ALA A 383 -0.68 5.35 -21.29
C ALA A 383 -0.55 5.54 -19.77
N ARG A 384 0.68 5.50 -19.23
CA ARG A 384 0.96 5.86 -17.83
C ARG A 384 0.59 7.30 -17.54
N GLY A 385 0.95 8.24 -18.42
CA GLY A 385 0.56 9.64 -18.27
C GLY A 385 -0.96 9.83 -18.25
N ALA A 386 -1.71 9.08 -19.07
CA ALA A 386 -3.17 9.10 -19.06
C ALA A 386 -3.75 8.51 -17.77
N CYS A 387 -3.18 7.41 -17.27
CA CYS A 387 -3.54 6.78 -15.99
C CYS A 387 -3.38 7.75 -14.82
N ALA A 388 -2.22 8.41 -14.70
CA ALA A 388 -1.96 9.39 -13.66
C ALA A 388 -2.99 10.53 -13.64
N ARG A 389 -3.30 11.10 -14.81
CA ARG A 389 -4.34 12.15 -14.93
C ARG A 389 -5.72 11.62 -14.54
N ALA A 390 -6.07 10.41 -14.98
CA ALA A 390 -7.36 9.80 -14.68
C ALA A 390 -7.51 9.49 -13.17
N GLU A 391 -6.49 8.91 -12.53
CA GLU A 391 -6.43 8.65 -11.09
C GLU A 391 -6.68 9.92 -10.28
N ARG A 392 -5.94 10.99 -10.57
CA ARG A 392 -6.08 12.28 -9.91
C ARG A 392 -7.47 12.88 -10.12
N ASN A 393 -7.96 12.89 -11.36
CA ASN A 393 -9.27 13.47 -11.69
C ASN A 393 -10.41 12.69 -11.02
N ALA A 394 -10.32 11.36 -10.97
CA ALA A 394 -11.33 10.52 -10.36
C ALA A 394 -11.42 10.74 -8.84
N LEU A 395 -10.28 10.93 -8.17
CA LEU A 395 -10.26 11.23 -6.73
C LEU A 395 -10.97 12.55 -6.44
N ILE A 396 -10.63 13.61 -7.18
CA ILE A 396 -11.28 14.92 -7.03
C ILE A 396 -12.76 14.84 -7.40
N ALA A 397 -13.12 14.12 -8.46
CA ALA A 397 -14.50 13.91 -8.87
C ALA A 397 -15.31 13.24 -7.75
N ALA A 398 -14.79 12.16 -7.15
CA ALA A 398 -15.43 11.47 -6.03
C ALA A 398 -15.61 12.39 -4.82
N LEU A 399 -14.55 13.10 -4.40
CA LEU A 399 -14.61 14.01 -3.25
C LEU A 399 -15.52 15.22 -3.49
N ALA A 400 -15.82 15.56 -4.75
CA ALA A 400 -16.81 16.56 -5.13
C ALA A 400 -18.21 15.97 -5.39
N GLY A 401 -18.45 14.69 -5.07
CA GLY A 401 -19.73 14.02 -5.22
C GLY A 401 -20.16 13.78 -6.68
N HIS A 402 -19.20 13.70 -7.61
CA HIS A 402 -19.45 13.25 -8.99
C HIS A 402 -19.49 11.73 -9.10
N PHE A 403 -20.15 11.26 -10.14
CA PHE A 403 -20.04 9.89 -10.60
C PHE A 403 -18.62 9.61 -11.09
N VAL A 404 -18.03 8.50 -10.66
CA VAL A 404 -16.76 7.98 -11.17
C VAL A 404 -17.06 6.78 -12.06
N GLU A 405 -16.64 6.87 -13.31
CA GLU A 405 -16.90 5.85 -14.33
C GLU A 405 -16.41 4.47 -13.86
N PRO A 406 -17.22 3.41 -14.02
CA PRO A 406 -16.82 2.06 -13.69
C PRO A 406 -15.76 1.54 -14.67
N GLY A 407 -14.84 0.70 -14.18
CA GLY A 407 -13.80 0.11 -15.00
C GLY A 407 -13.42 -1.31 -14.54
N PRO A 408 -12.95 -2.16 -15.46
CA PRO A 408 -12.54 -3.50 -15.10
C PRO A 408 -11.27 -3.46 -14.25
N ALA A 409 -11.11 -4.49 -13.41
CA ALA A 409 -9.88 -4.80 -12.72
C ALA A 409 -9.14 -5.97 -13.40
N GLY A 410 -7.81 -5.99 -13.24
CA GLY A 410 -6.90 -6.97 -13.82
C GLY A 410 -5.47 -6.43 -13.91
N ALA A 411 -4.50 -7.31 -14.13
CA ALA A 411 -3.11 -6.92 -14.37
C ALA A 411 -2.91 -6.54 -15.85
N PRO A 412 -2.59 -5.28 -16.19
CA PRO A 412 -2.34 -4.88 -17.58
C PRO A 412 -1.23 -5.71 -18.23
N SER A 413 -0.22 -6.10 -17.44
CA SER A 413 0.89 -6.96 -17.88
C SER A 413 0.46 -8.37 -18.29
N ARG A 414 -0.74 -8.82 -17.91
CA ARG A 414 -1.31 -10.13 -18.29
C ARG A 414 -2.34 -10.00 -19.42
N GLY A 415 -2.16 -9.03 -20.30
CA GLY A 415 -3.02 -8.83 -21.48
C GLY A 415 -4.33 -8.09 -21.20
N ARG A 416 -4.53 -7.55 -19.99
CA ARG A 416 -5.72 -6.78 -19.61
C ARG A 416 -5.58 -5.29 -19.94
N ALA A 417 -5.32 -4.98 -21.21
CA ALA A 417 -5.20 -3.60 -21.68
C ALA A 417 -6.50 -2.80 -21.52
N ASP A 418 -7.65 -3.48 -21.43
CA ASP A 418 -8.98 -2.92 -21.14
C ASP A 418 -9.07 -2.21 -19.76
N VAL A 419 -8.12 -2.48 -18.87
CA VAL A 419 -7.97 -1.82 -17.56
C VAL A 419 -7.39 -0.41 -17.69
N LEU A 420 -6.80 -0.06 -18.83
CA LEU A 420 -6.29 1.28 -19.09
C LEU A 420 -7.33 2.18 -19.78
N PRO A 421 -7.39 3.49 -19.46
CA PRO A 421 -6.69 4.12 -18.35
C PRO A 421 -7.25 3.65 -17.00
N THR A 422 -6.40 3.71 -15.97
CA THR A 422 -6.81 3.57 -14.57
C THR A 422 -7.63 4.81 -14.13
N GLY A 423 -7.85 5.02 -12.84
CA GLY A 423 -8.72 6.11 -12.35
C GLY A 423 -10.21 5.83 -12.54
N ARG A 424 -10.59 4.56 -12.57
CA ARG A 424 -11.99 4.13 -12.70
C ARG A 424 -12.45 3.38 -11.46
N ASN A 425 -13.75 3.39 -11.22
CA ASN A 425 -14.37 2.69 -10.11
C ASN A 425 -14.40 1.19 -10.40
N LEU A 426 -13.49 0.43 -9.79
CA LEU A 426 -13.25 -0.97 -10.13
C LEU A 426 -14.51 -1.85 -10.03
N TYR A 427 -14.76 -2.69 -11.02
CA TYR A 427 -15.70 -3.80 -10.93
C TYR A 427 -15.00 -5.15 -11.12
N CYS A 428 -15.64 -6.19 -10.62
CA CYS A 428 -15.20 -7.58 -10.77
C CYS A 428 -15.99 -8.29 -11.87
N ILE A 429 -15.63 -9.54 -12.15
CA ILE A 429 -16.33 -10.37 -13.13
C ILE A 429 -17.71 -10.82 -12.63
N ASP A 430 -18.58 -11.20 -13.57
CA ASP A 430 -19.83 -11.89 -13.24
C ASP A 430 -19.48 -13.26 -12.62
N PRO A 431 -19.89 -13.57 -11.37
CA PRO A 431 -19.52 -14.82 -10.71
C PRO A 431 -20.13 -16.09 -11.33
N ARG A 432 -21.01 -15.94 -12.34
CA ARG A 432 -21.63 -17.06 -13.08
C ARG A 432 -20.85 -17.47 -14.33
N HIS A 433 -19.87 -16.67 -14.73
CA HIS A 433 -19.00 -16.86 -15.88
C HIS A 433 -17.54 -16.86 -15.42
#